data_AF-A0A5J6XTH5-F1
#
_entry.id   AF-A0A5J6XTH5-F1
#
_cell.length_a   1.000
_cell.length_b   1.000
_cell.length_c   1.000
_cell.angle_alpha   90.00
_cell.angle_beta   90.00
_cell.angle_gamma   90.00
#
_symmetry.space_group_name_H-M   'P 1'
#
loop_
_entity.id
_entity.type
_entity.pdbx_description
1 polymer ?
#
loop_
_entity_poly.entity_id
_entity_poly.type
_entity_poly.pdbx_seq_one_letter_code
_entity_poly.pdbx_strand_id
1 'polypeptide(L)' 'MNSSKLFQLYFSGFFALFPITFIVSSFLWRAVILNKEFVMVATDAFSILGIYYLIISIIFIFLYMKDIKSSIS' A
#
# COMPACT_ATOMS: atom_id res chain seq x y z
N MET A 1 -19.05 -16.75 4.88
CA MET A 1 -18.08 -15.81 5.49
C MET A 1 -18.67 -14.40 5.39
N ASN A 2 -18.73 -13.64 6.47
CA ASN A 2 -19.44 -12.35 6.50
C ASN A 2 -18.71 -11.30 5.65
N SER A 3 -19.42 -10.56 4.78
CA SER A 3 -18.82 -9.64 3.77
C SER A 3 -17.91 -8.56 4.39
N SER A 4 -18.22 -8.13 5.62
CA SER A 4 -17.41 -7.17 6.39
C SER A 4 -16.03 -7.70 6.78
N LYS A 5 -15.88 -9.00 7.05
CA LYS A 5 -14.58 -9.62 7.37
C LYS A 5 -13.68 -9.71 6.14
N LEU A 6 -14.25 -9.91 4.95
CA LEU A 6 -13.50 -9.88 3.69
C LEU A 6 -12.92 -8.48 3.46
N PHE A 7 -13.72 -7.43 3.63
CA PHE A 7 -13.24 -6.06 3.49
C PHE A 7 -12.09 -5.73 4.46
N GLN A 8 -12.19 -6.14 5.73
CA GLN A 8 -11.10 -5.98 6.70
C GLN A 8 -9.83 -6.77 6.34
N LEU A 9 -9.97 -8.00 5.83
CA LEU A 9 -8.86 -8.81 5.36
C LEU A 9 -8.19 -8.21 4.12
N TYR A 10 -8.98 -7.75 3.16
CA TYR A 10 -8.47 -7.07 1.97
C TYR A 10 -7.77 -5.76 2.33
N PHE A 11 -8.37 -4.97 3.22
CA PHE A 11 -7.77 -3.73 3.70
C PHE A 11 -6.45 -4.01 4.42
N SER A 12 -6.43 -4.95 5.37
CA SER A 12 -5.21 -5.31 6.09
C SER A 12 -4.13 -5.89 5.18
N GLY A 13 -4.51 -6.73 4.22
CA GLY A 13 -3.58 -7.33 3.26
C GLY A 13 -2.96 -6.30 2.31
N PHE A 14 -3.77 -5.47 1.67
CA PHE A 14 -3.24 -4.46 0.75
C PHE A 14 -2.51 -3.33 1.50
N PHE A 15 -2.99 -2.94 2.67
CA PHE A 15 -2.43 -1.80 3.40
C PHE A 15 -1.16 -2.14 4.20
N ALA A 16 -1.01 -3.39 4.65
CA ALA A 16 0.13 -3.82 5.47
C ALA A 16 1.00 -4.90 4.80
N LEU A 17 0.41 -6.01 4.32
CA LEU A 17 1.20 -7.12 3.77
C LEU A 17 1.94 -6.73 2.49
N PHE A 18 1.30 -6.01 1.58
CA PHE A 18 1.95 -5.54 0.34
C PHE A 18 3.17 -4.64 0.62
N PRO A 19 3.06 -3.54 1.41
CA PRO A 19 4.21 -2.69 1.69
C PRO A 19 5.34 -3.43 2.39
N ILE A 20 5.02 -4.30 3.34
CA ILE A 20 6.03 -5.09 4.07
C ILE A 20 6.75 -6.04 3.11
N THR A 21 6.02 -6.80 2.30
CA THR A 21 6.63 -7.74 1.34
C THR A 21 7.43 -7.00 0.26
N PHE A 22 6.98 -5.82 -0.18
CA PHE A 22 7.70 -4.97 -1.12
C PHE A 22 9.02 -4.45 -0.55
N ILE A 23 9.03 -3.97 0.71
CA ILE A 23 10.26 -3.55 1.39
C ILE A 23 11.21 -4.74 1.51
N VAL A 24 10.74 -5.86 2.08
CA VAL A 24 11.59 -7.04 2.30
C VAL A 24 12.17 -7.53 0.98
N SER A 25 11.36 -7.64 -0.07
CA SER A 25 11.82 -8.04 -1.41
C SER A 25 12.80 -7.04 -2.02
N SER A 26 12.54 -5.73 -1.91
CA SER A 26 13.46 -4.69 -2.42
C SER A 26 14.82 -4.74 -1.74
N PHE A 27 14.85 -4.90 -0.42
CA PHE A 27 16.11 -5.00 0.32
C PHE A 27 16.84 -6.33 0.02
N LEU A 28 16.12 -7.46 -0.01
CA LEU A 28 16.74 -8.75 -0.35
C LEU A 28 17.33 -8.72 -1.76
N TRP A 29 16.58 -8.23 -2.75
CA TRP A 29 17.03 -8.23 -4.13
C TRP A 29 18.10 -7.16 -4.37
N ARG A 30 17.80 -5.91 -4.02
CA ARG A 30 18.65 -4.79 -4.44
C ARG A 30 19.84 -4.56 -3.52
N ALA A 31 19.68 -4.74 -2.22
CA ALA A 31 20.78 -4.55 -1.28
C ALA A 31 21.64 -5.82 -1.15
N VAL A 32 21.03 -7.01 -1.02
CA VAL A 32 21.80 -8.25 -0.81
C VAL A 32 22.34 -8.84 -2.11
N ILE A 33 21.49 -9.02 -3.13
CA ILE A 33 21.91 -9.70 -4.38
C ILE A 33 22.68 -8.75 -5.31
N LEU A 34 22.18 -7.52 -5.48
CA LEU A 34 22.78 -6.53 -6.39
C LEU A 34 23.83 -5.61 -5.73
N ASN A 35 24.09 -5.77 -4.42
CA ASN A 35 25.02 -4.94 -3.64
C ASN A 35 24.84 -3.42 -3.84
N LYS A 36 23.60 -2.96 -4.05
CA LYS A 36 23.32 -1.52 -4.08
C LYS A 36 23.37 -0.95 -2.67
N GLU A 37 23.72 0.33 -2.56
CA GLU A 37 23.74 1.02 -1.28
C GLU A 37 22.39 0.95 -0.56
N PHE A 38 22.43 0.52 0.70
CA PHE A 38 21.24 0.34 1.53
C PHE A 38 20.40 1.62 1.62
N VAL A 39 21.04 2.78 1.76
CA VAL A 39 20.36 4.08 1.86
C VAL A 39 19.61 4.43 0.57
N MET A 40 20.21 4.12 -0.58
CA MET A 40 19.58 4.33 -1.89
C MET A 40 18.39 3.39 -2.09
N VAL A 41 18.55 2.10 -1.75
CA VAL A 41 17.46 1.12 -1.80
C VAL A 41 16.31 1.51 -0.87
N ALA A 42 16.62 1.99 0.34
CA ALA A 42 15.64 2.48 1.30
C ALA A 42 14.86 3.66 0.73
N THR A 43 15.55 4.68 0.24
CA THR A 43 14.96 5.91 -0.28
C THR A 43 14.02 5.64 -1.44
N ASP A 44 14.45 4.79 -2.38
CA ASP A 44 13.62 4.39 -3.52
C ASP A 44 12.39 3.60 -3.08
N ALA A 45 12.57 2.60 -2.20
CA ALA A 45 11.47 1.77 -1.72
C ALA A 45 10.43 2.60 -0.95
N PHE A 46 10.87 3.48 -0.05
CA PHE A 46 9.98 4.37 0.69
C PHE A 46 9.31 5.42 -0.19
N SER A 47 10.00 5.92 -1.23
CA SER A 47 9.39 6.85 -2.19
C SER A 47 8.27 6.18 -2.98
N ILE A 48 8.49 4.94 -3.44
CA ILE A 48 7.45 4.14 -4.13
C ILE A 48 6.27 3.88 -3.20
N LEU A 49 6.51 3.53 -1.94
CA LEU A 49 5.44 3.34 -0.96
C LEU A 49 4.69 4.63 -0.64
N GLY A 50 5.38 5.76 -0.53
CA GLY A 50 4.75 7.06 -0.35
C GLY A 50 3.77 7.37 -1.47
N ILE A 51 4.18 7.17 -2.73
CA ILE A 51 3.31 7.34 -3.91
C ILE A 51 2.14 6.36 -3.86
N TYR A 52 2.39 5.08 -3.53
CA TYR A 52 1.35 4.07 -3.38
C TYR A 52 0.27 4.51 -2.38
N TYR A 53 0.66 4.98 -1.20
CA TYR A 53 -0.28 5.44 -0.17
C TYR A 53 -1.04 6.71 -0.58
N LEU A 54 -0.39 7.63 -1.31
CA LEU A 54 -1.08 8.81 -1.85
C LEU A 54 -2.19 8.40 -2.84
N ILE A 55 -1.88 7.49 -3.77
CA ILE A 55 -2.87 6.99 -4.75
C ILE A 55 -4.03 6.29 -4.02
N ILE A 56 -3.73 5.38 -3.09
CA ILE A 56 -4.76 4.67 -2.31
C ILE A 56 -5.64 5.65 -1.53
N SER A 57 -5.03 6.68 -0.91
CA SER A 57 -5.78 7.70 -0.16
C SER A 57 -6.73 8.47 -1.08
N ILE A 58 -6.27 8.88 -2.27
CA ILE A 58 -7.11 9.58 -3.26
C ILE A 58 -8.30 8.69 -3.69
N ILE A 59 -8.04 7.42 -4.00
CA ILE A 59 -9.10 6.47 -4.38
C ILE A 59 -10.13 6.32 -3.25
N PHE A 60 -9.67 6.20 -2.00
CA PHE A 60 -10.55 6.10 -0.84
C PHE A 60 -11.42 7.34 -0.64
N ILE A 61 -10.87 8.54 -0.84
CA ILE A 61 -11.63 9.79 -0.78
C ILE A 61 -12.76 9.78 -1.82
N PHE A 62 -12.46 9.40 -3.07
CA PHE A 62 -13.48 9.34 -4.12
C PHE A 62 -14.58 8.31 -3.83
N LEU A 63 -14.21 7.13 -3.33
CA LEU A 63 -15.18 6.10 -2.93
C LEU A 63 -16.06 6.58 -1.77
N TYR A 64 -15.45 7.18 -0.74
CA TYR A 64 -16.17 7.69 0.44
C TYR A 64 -17.12 8.83 0.07
N MET A 65 -16.71 9.75 -0.81
CA MET A 65 -17.56 10.82 -1.31
C MET A 65 -18.75 10.29 -2.12
N LYS A 66 -18.54 9.22 -2.90
CA LYS A 66 -19.61 8.58 -3.68
C LYS A 66 -20.65 7.91 -2.77
N ASP A 67 -20.21 7.24 -1.71
CA ASP A 67 -21.10 6.61 -0.73
C ASP A 67 -21.93 7.66 0.05
N ILE A 68 -21.32 8.76 0.50
CA ILE A 68 -22.05 9.86 1.16
C ILE A 68 -23.10 10.45 0.23
N LYS A 69 -22.76 10.70 -1.03
CA LYS A 69 -23.69 11.27 -2.01
C LYS A 69 -24.87 10.34 -2.30
N SER A 70 -24.65 9.02 -2.30
CA SER A 70 -25.72 8.03 -2.47
C SER A 70 -26.60 7.86 -1.23
N SER A 71 -26.11 8.20 -0.04
CA SER A 71 -26.89 8.11 1.22
C SER A 71 -27.77 9.34 1.47
N ILE A 72 -27.48 10.47 0.82
CA ILE A 72 -28.21 11.74 1.00
C ILE A 72 -29.32 11.93 -0.04
N SER A 73 -29.24 11.25 -1.20
CA SER A 73 -30.29 11.27 -2.25
C SER A 73 -31.32 10.17 -2.05
#